data_AF-A0A8J5LJT1-F1
#
_entry.id   AF-A0A8J5LJT1-F1
#
_cell.length_a   1.000
_cell.length_b   1.000
_cell.length_c   1.000
_cell.angle_alpha   90.00
_cell.angle_beta   90.00
_cell.angle_gamma   90.00
#
_symmetry.space_group_name_H-M   'P 1'
#
loop_
_entity.id
_entity.type
_entity.pdbx_description
1 polymer ?
#
loop_
_entity_poly.entity_id
_entity_poly.type
_entity_poly.pdbx_seq_one_letter_code
_entity_poly.pdbx_strand_id
1 'polypeptide(L)'
;MAAAAARSPGSPAAFSAGSPRPTLKRVGTHNGSFHCDEALGCFIIRLTDKFSGAEIVRTRDPQHLETLDAVLDVGGVYDPSRDRYDHHQKGFQEIFGYGFSTKLSSAGLVYKHYGKEIIAKELQLDEGHINVQRLYLAVYKSFIEVKFPYFLTCLFCSSILRQNFTARRCG
;
A
#
# COMPACT_ATOMS: atom_id res chain seq x y z
N MET A 1 -38.53 68.58 -1.73
CA MET A 1 -38.91 67.41 -2.52
C MET A 1 -37.73 66.99 -3.40
N ALA A 2 -36.86 66.12 -2.89
CA ALA A 2 -35.96 65.26 -3.67
C ALA A 2 -35.43 64.19 -2.71
N ALA A 3 -35.60 62.92 -3.09
CA ALA A 3 -35.52 61.74 -2.25
C ALA A 3 -34.09 61.35 -1.85
N ALA A 4 -33.98 60.73 -0.67
CA ALA A 4 -32.78 60.08 -0.15
C ALA A 4 -32.47 58.78 -0.91
N ALA A 5 -31.19 58.58 -1.26
CA ALA A 5 -30.68 57.29 -1.71
C ALA A 5 -29.75 56.72 -0.61
N ALA A 6 -30.20 55.66 0.05
CA ALA A 6 -29.43 54.93 1.05
C ALA A 6 -28.33 54.10 0.36
N ARG A 7 -27.09 54.22 0.84
CA ARG A 7 -25.95 53.38 0.42
C ARG A 7 -25.87 52.16 1.34
N SER A 8 -26.03 50.97 0.79
CA SER A 8 -25.88 49.70 1.50
C SER A 8 -24.42 49.45 1.92
N PRO A 9 -24.15 48.85 3.10
CA PRO A 9 -22.81 48.39 3.45
C PRO A 9 -22.51 47.08 2.70
N GLY A 10 -21.37 47.03 2.02
CA GLY A 10 -20.88 45.84 1.33
C GLY A 10 -20.53 44.72 2.31
N SER A 11 -20.95 43.50 1.98
CA SER A 11 -20.64 42.27 2.72
C SER A 11 -19.12 42.04 2.84
N PRO A 12 -18.64 41.49 3.97
CA PRO A 12 -17.24 41.09 4.07
C PRO A 12 -16.97 39.91 3.13
N ALA A 13 -15.84 39.97 2.43
CA ALA A 13 -15.36 38.91 1.56
C ALA A 13 -15.28 37.58 2.34
N ALA A 14 -15.96 36.56 1.82
CA ALA A 14 -15.87 35.21 2.34
C ALA A 14 -14.41 34.74 2.26
N PHE A 15 -13.86 34.32 3.39
CA PHE A 15 -12.62 33.57 3.46
C PHE A 15 -12.80 32.30 2.60
N SER A 16 -11.97 32.17 1.57
CA SER A 16 -11.93 30.95 0.76
C SER A 16 -11.37 29.84 1.64
N ALA A 17 -12.24 29.00 2.20
CA ALA A 17 -11.85 27.77 2.85
C ALA A 17 -11.11 26.92 1.81
N GLY A 18 -9.79 26.76 1.97
CA GLY A 18 -9.00 25.90 1.11
C GLY A 18 -9.60 24.49 1.14
N SER A 19 -9.84 23.92 -0.05
CA SER A 19 -10.29 22.54 -0.19
C SER A 19 -9.41 21.62 0.67
N PRO A 20 -9.97 20.66 1.44
CA PRO A 20 -9.17 19.74 2.21
C PRO A 20 -8.18 19.05 1.26
N ARG A 21 -6.88 19.17 1.50
CA ARG A 21 -5.90 18.31 0.84
C ARG A 21 -6.32 16.87 1.14
N PRO A 22 -6.36 15.97 0.15
CA PRO A 22 -6.61 14.56 0.42
C PRO A 22 -5.61 14.10 1.48
N THR A 23 -6.11 13.62 2.61
CA THR A 23 -5.25 13.02 3.63
C THR A 23 -4.61 11.80 3.00
N LEU A 24 -3.27 11.78 2.95
CA LEU A 24 -2.54 10.62 2.45
C LEU A 24 -2.96 9.40 3.24
N LYS A 25 -3.24 8.30 2.53
CA LYS A 25 -3.51 7.00 3.13
C LYS A 25 -2.32 6.55 3.97
N ARG A 26 -2.57 5.74 4.99
CA ARG A 26 -1.55 5.30 5.94
C ARG A 26 -1.52 3.77 6.00
N VAL A 27 -0.34 3.20 5.79
CA VAL A 27 -0.12 1.76 5.75
C VAL A 27 0.77 1.37 6.93
N GLY A 28 0.28 0.49 7.79
CA GLY A 28 0.99 -0.04 8.94
C GLY A 28 1.87 -1.23 8.60
N THR A 29 3.05 -1.30 9.20
CA THR A 29 3.90 -2.50 9.24
C THR A 29 4.62 -2.60 10.58
N HIS A 30 5.25 -3.73 10.88
CA HIS A 30 5.91 -3.90 12.16
C HIS A 30 7.11 -2.96 12.35
N ASN A 31 7.44 -2.62 13.60
CA ASN A 31 8.59 -1.78 13.95
C ASN A 31 9.87 -2.59 14.30
N GLY A 32 9.96 -3.85 13.86
CA GLY A 32 11.09 -4.72 14.14
C GLY A 32 12.23 -4.62 13.13
N SER A 33 13.11 -5.62 13.17
CA SER A 33 14.15 -5.84 12.17
C SER A 33 13.56 -5.86 10.77
N PHE A 34 14.33 -5.37 9.81
CA PHE A 34 13.91 -5.35 8.42
C PHE A 34 13.71 -6.76 7.88
N HIS A 35 12.52 -7.02 7.33
CA HIS A 35 12.23 -8.20 6.51
C HIS A 35 11.98 -7.78 5.07
N CYS A 36 12.51 -8.55 4.12
CA CYS A 36 12.45 -8.19 2.71
C CYS A 36 11.03 -8.23 2.14
N ASP A 37 10.19 -9.14 2.64
CA ASP A 37 8.80 -9.29 2.24
C ASP A 37 7.92 -8.16 2.80
N GLU A 38 8.12 -7.72 4.05
CA GLU A 38 7.49 -6.50 4.59
C GLU A 38 7.73 -5.31 3.64
N ALA A 39 9.00 -5.09 3.27
CA ALA A 39 9.38 -3.92 2.50
C ALA A 39 8.90 -3.99 1.05
N LEU A 40 8.95 -5.18 0.46
CA LEU A 40 8.38 -5.43 -0.87
C LEU A 40 6.86 -5.24 -0.86
N GLY A 41 6.15 -5.72 0.17
CA GLY A 41 4.71 -5.51 0.32
C GLY A 41 4.35 -4.02 0.43
N CYS A 42 5.08 -3.27 1.26
CA CYS A 42 4.92 -1.82 1.38
C CYS A 42 5.18 -1.07 0.06
N PHE A 43 6.14 -1.54 -0.75
CA PHE A 43 6.39 -0.98 -2.07
C PHE A 43 5.24 -1.26 -3.04
N ILE A 44 4.83 -2.53 -3.16
CA ILE A 44 3.78 -2.97 -4.08
C ILE A 44 2.47 -2.26 -3.77
N ILE A 45 2.04 -2.20 -2.50
CA ILE A 45 0.76 -1.55 -2.16
C ILE A 45 0.75 -0.06 -2.54
N ARG A 46 1.89 0.63 -2.48
CA ARG A 46 2.00 2.04 -2.89
C ARG A 46 1.96 2.28 -4.39
N LEU A 47 2.04 1.23 -5.21
CA LEU A 47 1.84 1.32 -6.67
C LEU A 47 0.35 1.31 -7.06
N THR A 48 -0.52 0.85 -6.16
CA THR A 48 -1.98 0.83 -6.36
C THR A 48 -2.56 2.24 -6.43
N ASP A 49 -3.73 2.37 -7.05
CA ASP A 49 -4.46 3.63 -7.06
C ASP A 49 -4.95 4.00 -5.65
N LYS A 50 -5.41 3.00 -4.89
CA LYS A 50 -5.96 3.18 -3.54
C LYS A 50 -4.94 3.71 -2.53
N PHE A 51 -3.69 3.26 -2.60
CA PHE A 51 -2.64 3.61 -1.64
C PHE A 51 -1.47 4.35 -2.29
N SER A 52 -1.70 4.97 -3.45
CA SER A 52 -0.67 5.75 -4.14
C SER A 52 -0.12 6.85 -3.22
N GLY A 53 1.20 6.83 -3.01
CA GLY A 53 1.86 7.80 -2.14
C GLY A 53 1.53 7.67 -0.64
N ALA A 54 0.98 6.54 -0.20
CA ALA A 54 0.65 6.32 1.21
C ALA A 54 1.86 6.46 2.15
N GLU A 55 1.62 7.01 3.34
CA GLU A 55 2.59 7.06 4.43
C GLU A 55 2.79 5.65 5.01
N ILE A 56 4.05 5.23 5.17
CA ILE A 56 4.37 3.98 5.89
C ILE A 56 4.57 4.27 7.37
N VAL A 57 3.74 3.65 8.21
CA VAL A 57 3.78 3.74 9.67
C VAL A 57 4.34 2.45 10.23
N ARG A 58 5.46 2.52 10.96
CA ARG A 58 6.07 1.36 11.63
C ARG A 58 5.61 1.29 13.08
N THR A 59 4.77 0.32 13.43
CA THR A 59 4.26 0.11 14.81
C THR A 59 3.81 -1.33 15.03
N ARG A 60 3.72 -1.74 16.31
CA ARG A 60 3.08 -3.00 16.74
C ARG A 60 1.90 -2.77 17.69
N ASP A 61 1.59 -1.51 17.99
CA ASP A 61 0.48 -1.16 18.88
C ASP A 61 -0.86 -1.49 18.20
N PRO A 62 -1.63 -2.47 18.72
CA PRO A 62 -2.89 -2.88 18.11
C PRO A 62 -3.89 -1.73 17.96
N GLN A 63 -3.95 -0.82 18.95
CA GLN A 63 -4.88 0.31 18.91
C GLN A 63 -4.51 1.27 17.78
N HIS A 64 -3.21 1.48 17.56
CA HIS A 64 -2.75 2.30 16.44
C HIS A 64 -3.02 1.60 15.11
N LEU A 65 -2.74 0.30 14.98
CA LEU A 65 -2.98 -0.48 13.75
C LEU A 65 -4.46 -0.47 13.31
N GLU A 66 -5.40 -0.42 14.25
CA GLU A 66 -6.83 -0.32 13.96
C GLU A 66 -7.20 0.99 13.24
N THR A 67 -6.45 2.07 13.47
CA THR A 67 -6.70 3.38 12.84
C THR A 67 -6.12 3.52 11.43
N LEU A 68 -5.32 2.55 10.97
CA LEU A 68 -4.61 2.63 9.69
C LEU A 68 -5.45 2.08 8.54
N ASP A 69 -5.25 2.64 7.35
CA ASP A 69 -6.03 2.26 6.17
C ASP A 69 -5.69 0.82 5.71
N ALA A 70 -4.42 0.43 5.75
CA ALA A 70 -3.97 -0.94 5.52
C ALA A 70 -2.93 -1.36 6.55
N VAL A 71 -2.78 -2.67 6.77
CA VAL A 71 -1.75 -3.24 7.67
C VAL A 71 -1.14 -4.49 7.05
N LEU A 72 0.18 -4.53 7.02
CA LEU A 72 0.99 -5.59 6.42
C LEU A 72 1.93 -6.17 7.49
N ASP A 73 2.17 -7.47 7.44
CA ASP A 73 3.19 -8.17 8.24
C ASP A 73 3.09 -7.99 9.77
N VAL A 74 1.94 -7.51 10.25
CA VAL A 74 1.66 -7.28 11.67
C VAL A 74 0.15 -7.32 11.94
N GLY A 75 -0.23 -7.59 13.19
CA GLY A 75 -1.61 -7.60 13.66
C GLY A 75 -2.28 -8.97 13.63
N GLY A 76 -1.65 -10.00 13.05
CA GLY A 76 -2.13 -11.37 13.06
C GLY A 76 -3.41 -11.60 12.27
N VAL A 77 -3.73 -10.75 11.28
CA VAL A 77 -4.97 -10.83 10.50
C VAL A 77 -4.69 -10.81 8.99
N TYR A 78 -5.30 -11.76 8.28
CA TYR A 78 -5.47 -11.72 6.83
C TYR A 78 -6.93 -11.49 6.50
N ASP A 79 -7.24 -10.29 6.04
CA ASP A 79 -8.58 -9.87 5.62
C ASP A 79 -8.46 -8.87 4.46
N PRO A 80 -8.59 -9.34 3.21
CA PRO A 80 -8.49 -8.49 2.03
C PRO A 80 -9.56 -7.39 1.97
N SER A 81 -10.73 -7.60 2.59
CA SER A 81 -11.80 -6.59 2.60
C SER A 81 -11.47 -5.39 3.47
N ARG A 82 -10.54 -5.56 4.42
CA ARG A 82 -10.03 -4.54 5.34
C ARG A 82 -8.56 -4.20 5.10
N ASP A 83 -7.98 -4.64 3.98
CA ASP A 83 -6.57 -4.42 3.65
C ASP A 83 -5.60 -4.88 4.75
N ARG A 84 -5.88 -6.04 5.34
CA ARG A 84 -5.02 -6.67 6.35
C ARG A 84 -4.31 -7.86 5.71
N TYR A 85 -2.98 -7.81 5.67
CA TYR A 85 -2.13 -8.75 4.93
C TYR A 85 -1.00 -9.30 5.81
N ASP A 86 -1.36 -9.87 6.95
CA ASP A 86 -0.43 -10.61 7.80
C ASP A 86 -0.53 -12.12 7.52
N HIS A 87 0.59 -12.84 7.62
CA HIS A 87 0.72 -14.28 7.40
C HIS A 87 1.20 -15.06 8.64
N HIS A 88 1.41 -14.38 9.79
CA HIS A 88 1.94 -14.97 11.02
C HIS A 88 0.94 -15.83 11.81
N GLN A 89 -0.28 -16.03 11.30
CA GLN A 89 -1.31 -16.79 12.01
C GLN A 89 -0.93 -18.27 12.12
N LYS A 90 -1.23 -18.87 13.29
CA LYS A 90 -1.11 -20.31 13.45
C LYS A 90 -2.01 -21.01 12.44
N GLY A 91 -1.43 -21.91 11.65
CA GLY A 91 -2.18 -22.63 10.63
C GLY A 91 -2.49 -21.80 9.39
N PHE A 92 -1.78 -20.70 9.12
CA PHE A 92 -1.89 -20.01 7.84
C PHE A 92 -1.53 -20.95 6.67
N GLN A 93 -2.42 -21.05 5.68
CA GLN A 93 -2.31 -21.95 4.52
C GLN A 93 -2.59 -21.25 3.19
N GLU A 94 -2.73 -19.92 3.18
CA GLU A 94 -3.07 -19.21 1.95
C GLU A 94 -1.94 -19.34 0.93
N ILE A 95 -2.32 -19.73 -0.28
CA ILE A 95 -1.43 -19.88 -1.44
C ILE A 95 -1.93 -18.99 -2.57
N PHE A 96 -1.06 -18.72 -3.55
CA PHE A 96 -1.43 -17.90 -4.72
C PHE A 96 -2.50 -18.56 -5.60
N GLY A 97 -2.56 -19.90 -5.63
CA GLY A 97 -3.35 -20.67 -6.58
C GLY A 97 -2.55 -20.96 -7.86
N TYR A 98 -3.22 -21.21 -8.99
CA TYR A 98 -2.57 -21.37 -10.31
C TYR A 98 -1.43 -22.41 -10.38
N GLY A 99 -1.49 -23.45 -9.55
CA GLY A 99 -0.47 -24.50 -9.47
C GLY A 99 0.72 -24.17 -8.56
N PHE A 100 0.73 -23.01 -7.91
CA PHE A 100 1.71 -22.68 -6.88
C PHE A 100 1.27 -23.22 -5.52
N SER A 101 2.19 -23.85 -4.80
CA SER A 101 1.96 -24.46 -3.48
C SER A 101 2.65 -23.73 -2.33
N THR A 102 3.48 -22.73 -2.62
CA THR A 102 4.17 -21.94 -1.60
C THR A 102 3.16 -21.06 -0.85
N LYS A 103 3.22 -21.11 0.48
CA LYS A 103 2.45 -20.22 1.35
C LYS A 103 2.87 -18.76 1.14
N LEU A 104 1.89 -17.87 1.12
CA LEU A 104 2.15 -16.45 0.87
C LEU A 104 2.81 -15.76 2.06
N SER A 105 3.81 -14.94 1.76
CA SER A 105 4.30 -13.87 2.64
C SER A 105 3.38 -12.65 2.57
N SER A 106 3.64 -11.61 3.39
CA SER A 106 2.87 -10.37 3.32
C SER A 106 2.92 -9.72 1.92
N ALA A 107 4.10 -9.66 1.29
CA ALA A 107 4.23 -9.22 -0.11
C ALA A 107 3.40 -10.08 -1.08
N GLY A 108 3.40 -11.39 -0.88
CA GLY A 108 2.61 -12.33 -1.68
C GLY A 108 1.10 -12.08 -1.56
N LEU A 109 0.62 -11.77 -0.35
CA LEU A 109 -0.79 -11.43 -0.11
C LEU A 109 -1.17 -10.13 -0.80
N VAL A 110 -0.38 -9.06 -0.64
CA VAL A 110 -0.61 -7.79 -1.32
C VAL A 110 -0.65 -7.98 -2.83
N TYR A 111 0.35 -8.67 -3.38
CA TYR A 111 0.43 -8.93 -4.82
C TYR A 111 -0.75 -9.77 -5.33
N LYS A 112 -1.24 -10.73 -4.53
CA LYS A 112 -2.41 -11.55 -4.91
C LYS A 112 -3.66 -10.70 -5.15
N HIS A 113 -3.84 -9.61 -4.42
CA HIS A 113 -5.02 -8.75 -4.54
C HIS A 113 -4.83 -7.58 -5.50
N TYR A 114 -3.62 -7.04 -5.59
CA TYR A 114 -3.35 -5.81 -6.34
C TYR A 114 -2.46 -5.98 -7.58
N GLY A 115 -1.85 -7.15 -7.78
CA GLY A 115 -0.86 -7.34 -8.84
C GLY A 115 -1.43 -7.15 -10.24
N LYS A 116 -2.70 -7.49 -10.46
CA LYS A 116 -3.37 -7.30 -11.75
C LYS A 116 -3.60 -5.83 -12.08
N GLU A 117 -4.17 -5.07 -11.14
CA GLU A 117 -4.36 -3.61 -11.25
C GLU A 117 -3.05 -2.92 -11.60
N ILE A 118 -1.98 -3.22 -10.85
CA ILE A 118 -0.65 -2.62 -11.07
C ILE A 118 -0.13 -2.92 -12.48
N ILE A 119 -0.19 -4.18 -12.92
CA ILE A 119 0.29 -4.57 -14.24
C ILE A 119 -0.55 -3.96 -15.36
N ALA A 120 -1.87 -3.94 -15.18
CA ALA A 120 -2.82 -3.35 -16.13
C ALA A 120 -2.55 -1.86 -16.33
N LYS A 121 -2.35 -1.12 -15.24
CA LYS A 121 -1.99 0.29 -15.23
C LYS A 121 -0.67 0.57 -15.96
N GLU A 122 0.38 -0.19 -15.67
CA GLU A 122 1.69 -0.02 -16.31
C GLU A 122 1.65 -0.34 -17.82
N LEU A 123 0.83 -1.31 -18.24
CA LEU A 123 0.66 -1.65 -19.65
C LEU A 123 -0.38 -0.79 -20.38
N GLN A 124 -1.16 0.01 -19.66
CA GLN A 124 -2.33 0.72 -20.18
C GLN A 124 -3.33 -0.23 -20.87
N LEU A 125 -3.61 -1.36 -20.22
CA LEU A 125 -4.55 -2.39 -20.68
C LEU A 125 -5.63 -2.64 -19.61
N ASP A 126 -6.74 -3.28 -20.00
CA ASP A 126 -7.72 -3.79 -19.04
C ASP A 126 -7.13 -4.91 -18.15
N GLU A 127 -7.55 -4.98 -16.89
CA GLU A 127 -7.14 -6.05 -15.96
C GLU A 127 -7.48 -7.46 -16.44
N GLY A 128 -8.53 -7.59 -17.26
CA GLY A 128 -8.93 -8.85 -17.88
C GLY A 128 -8.09 -9.27 -19.09
N HIS A 129 -7.17 -8.43 -19.56
CA HIS A 129 -6.40 -8.67 -20.77
C HIS A 129 -5.43 -9.87 -20.59
N ILE A 130 -5.29 -10.70 -21.63
CA ILE A 130 -4.47 -11.92 -21.57
C ILE A 130 -3.00 -11.66 -21.21
N ASN A 131 -2.45 -10.53 -21.67
CA ASN A 131 -1.07 -10.13 -21.32
C ASN A 131 -0.92 -9.76 -19.84
N VAL A 132 -1.95 -9.13 -19.24
CA VAL A 132 -1.97 -8.85 -17.79
C VAL A 132 -1.95 -10.16 -17.03
N GLN A 133 -2.81 -11.12 -17.39
CA GLN A 133 -2.81 -12.44 -16.75
C GLN A 133 -1.46 -13.16 -16.91
N ARG A 134 -0.84 -13.13 -18.09
CA ARG A 134 0.46 -13.76 -18.33
C ARG A 134 1.56 -13.15 -17.46
N LEU A 135 1.64 -11.82 -17.40
CA LEU A 135 2.62 -11.13 -16.55
C LEU A 135 2.32 -11.32 -15.07
N TYR A 136 1.04 -11.34 -14.68
CA TYR A 136 0.64 -11.54 -13.28
C TYR A 136 1.22 -12.86 -12.72
N LEU A 137 1.13 -13.94 -13.51
CA LEU A 137 1.71 -15.23 -13.15
C LEU A 137 3.25 -15.24 -13.25
N ALA A 138 3.82 -14.62 -14.28
CA ALA A 138 5.27 -14.59 -14.49
C ALA A 138 6.00 -13.80 -13.40
N VAL A 139 5.51 -12.60 -13.08
CA VAL A 139 6.07 -11.75 -12.02
C VAL A 139 5.94 -12.44 -10.66
N TYR A 140 4.80 -13.08 -10.38
CA TYR A 140 4.67 -13.86 -9.15
C TYR A 140 5.76 -14.93 -9.06
N LYS A 141 5.88 -15.79 -10.08
CA LYS A 141 6.85 -16.88 -10.13
C LYS A 141 8.30 -16.41 -10.01
N SER A 142 8.64 -15.29 -10.64
CA SER A 142 10.03 -14.83 -10.76
C SER A 142 10.49 -13.95 -9.62
N PHE A 143 9.59 -13.18 -8.98
CA PHE A 143 9.97 -12.13 -8.04
C PHE A 143 9.24 -12.17 -6.70
N ILE A 144 7.99 -12.64 -6.66
CA ILE A 144 7.16 -12.61 -5.44
C ILE A 144 7.23 -13.93 -4.68
N GLU A 145 7.21 -15.04 -5.41
CA GLU A 145 7.26 -16.37 -4.82
C GLU A 145 8.62 -16.60 -4.17
N VAL A 146 8.63 -16.69 -2.84
CA VAL A 146 9.85 -16.96 -2.09
C VAL A 146 10.17 -18.46 -2.18
N LYS A 147 10.91 -18.85 -3.23
CA LYS A 147 11.40 -20.23 -3.41
C LYS A 147 12.90 -20.42 -3.16
N PHE A 148 13.68 -19.36 -2.97
CA PHE A 148 15.15 -19.45 -2.90
C PHE A 148 15.76 -18.58 -1.79
N PRO A 149 16.91 -18.99 -1.22
CA PRO A 149 17.53 -18.32 -0.08
C PRO A 149 18.06 -16.92 -0.48
N TYR A 150 17.33 -15.89 -0.06
CA TYR A 150 17.75 -14.56 0.41
C TYR A 150 18.70 -13.64 -0.41
N PHE A 151 19.30 -14.05 -1.54
CA PHE A 151 20.39 -13.24 -2.11
C PHE A 151 19.97 -12.17 -3.14
N LEU A 152 18.92 -12.40 -3.96
CA LEU A 152 18.54 -11.43 -5.01
C LEU A 152 17.50 -10.39 -4.56
N THR A 153 16.60 -10.76 -3.65
CA THR A 153 15.54 -9.89 -3.14
C THR A 153 16.10 -8.69 -2.35
N CYS A 154 17.24 -8.88 -1.68
CA CYS A 154 17.90 -7.86 -0.85
C CYS A 154 18.49 -6.67 -1.66
N LEU A 155 19.01 -6.93 -2.87
CA LEU A 155 19.59 -5.87 -3.72
C LEU A 155 18.52 -4.95 -4.30
N PHE A 156 17.35 -5.49 -4.66
CA PHE A 156 16.22 -4.70 -5.12
C PHE A 156 15.61 -3.85 -3.99
N CYS A 157 15.50 -4.43 -2.79
CA CYS A 157 15.04 -3.72 -1.59
C CYS A 157 15.92 -2.51 -1.22
N SER A 158 17.24 -2.63 -1.34
CA SER A 158 18.16 -1.54 -1.01
C SER A 158 17.95 -0.27 -1.87
N SER A 159 17.50 -0.43 -3.12
CA SER A 159 17.20 0.70 -4.02
C SER A 159 15.80 1.28 -3.77
N ILE A 160 14.82 0.44 -3.48
CA ILE A 160 13.45 0.85 -3.09
C ILE A 160 13.46 1.65 -1.78
N LEU A 161 14.26 1.24 -0.80
CA LEU A 161 14.37 1.90 0.50
C LEU A 161 14.91 3.34 0.38
N ARG A 162 15.86 3.60 -0.52
CA ARG A 162 16.45 4.95 -0.69
C ARG A 162 15.45 5.99 -1.19
N GLN A 163 14.37 5.58 -1.88
CA GLN A 163 13.38 6.51 -2.41
C GLN A 163 12.16 6.71 -1.48
N ASN A 164 11.91 5.79 -0.54
CA ASN A 164 10.63 5.73 0.16
C ASN A 164 10.70 5.62 1.69
N PHE A 165 11.87 5.29 2.24
CA PHE A 165 12.11 5.27 3.67
C PHE A 165 13.26 6.25 3.96
N THR A 166 12.95 7.54 4.10
CA THR A 166 13.83 8.43 4.88
C THR A 166 13.83 7.91 6.31
N ALA A 167 14.67 6.92 6.59
CA ALA A 167 15.02 6.53 7.93
C ALA A 167 15.64 7.77 8.60
N ARG A 168 14.82 8.53 9.34
CA ARG A 168 15.35 9.35 10.43
C ARG A 168 16.03 8.34 11.34
N ARG A 169 17.37 8.36 11.34
CA ARG A 169 18.14 7.69 12.37
C ARG A 169 17.62 8.22 13.70
N CYS A 170 16.92 7.37 14.47
CA CYS A 170 16.81 7.62 15.89
C CYS A 170 18.22 7.44 16.44
N GLY A 171 18.81 8.54 16.90
CA GLY A 171 19.99 8.53 17.75
C GLY A 171 19.63 8.10 19.16
#